data_AF-A0A3P6T0G8-F1
#
_entry.id   AF-A0A3P6T0G8-F1
#
_cell.length_a   1.000
_cell.length_b   1.000
_cell.length_c   1.000
_cell.angle_alpha   90.00
_cell.angle_beta   90.00
_cell.angle_gamma   90.00
#
_symmetry.space_group_name_H-M   'P 1'
#
loop_
_entity.id
_entity.type
_entity.pdbx_description
1 polymer ?
#
loop_
_entity_poly.entity_id
_entity_poly.type
_entity_poly.pdbx_seq_one_letter_code
_entity_poly.pdbx_strand_id
1 'polypeptide(L)'
;HHILRQLLKRNLGVFALEVAAACRDLPHFAHSLELLLHGVLEEEATSSEPIPDPLLPRCVAFIQEFPEFLRTVAHCARKTELALWSSLFSVTGSPNDLFEVCIRDGQLHTAASYLIVLQSIESAQTSQEQALRLLREALSAGEWSIAKDMVRFTRAIGSEDMDSPARTPPPSKTSSRRHAASINSVAEADDLVFARFQAAGRVSKVRHSHADSRDATRKDSAGSTGKRTAARAVSNDMAPPSPTQVNPIAEKMNTILDGHAVHLLEEYCIRDLGGSL
;
A
#
# COMPACT_ATOMS: atom_id res chain seq x y z
N HIS A 1 6.30 -1.86 -26.77
CA HIS A 1 4.96 -2.39 -26.47
C HIS A 1 3.99 -2.36 -27.67
N HIS A 2 3.94 -1.30 -28.51
CA HIS A 2 3.03 -1.24 -29.68
C HIS A 2 3.17 -2.41 -30.67
N ILE A 3 4.40 -2.84 -30.98
CA ILE A 3 4.64 -3.99 -31.87
C ILE A 3 4.03 -5.27 -31.28
N LEU A 4 4.28 -5.55 -30.00
CA LEU A 4 3.69 -6.70 -29.29
C LEU A 4 2.17 -6.64 -29.31
N ARG A 5 1.60 -5.46 -29.05
CA ARG A 5 0.16 -5.24 -29.12
C ARG A 5 -0.41 -5.59 -30.49
N GLN A 6 0.25 -5.17 -31.57
CA GLN A 6 -0.21 -5.44 -32.93
C GLN A 6 -0.09 -6.91 -33.31
N LEU A 7 0.97 -7.59 -32.86
CA LEU A 7 1.12 -9.03 -33.04
C LEU A 7 0.01 -9.80 -32.32
N LEU A 8 -0.29 -9.45 -31.07
CA LEU A 8 -1.38 -10.06 -30.30
C LEU A 8 -2.75 -9.80 -30.94
N LYS A 9 -3.02 -8.58 -31.43
CA LYS A 9 -4.26 -8.25 -32.17
C LYS A 9 -4.44 -9.08 -33.44
N ARG A 10 -3.35 -9.52 -34.08
CA ARG A 10 -3.37 -10.36 -35.29
C ARG A 10 -3.30 -11.86 -34.99
N ASN A 11 -3.44 -12.26 -33.73
CA ASN A 11 -3.33 -13.63 -33.27
C ASN A 11 -1.94 -14.28 -33.55
N LEU A 12 -0.88 -13.46 -33.53
CA LEU A 12 0.51 -13.86 -33.75
C LEU A 12 1.28 -13.97 -32.42
N GLY A 13 0.68 -14.64 -31.43
CA GLY A 13 1.22 -14.73 -30.07
C GLY A 13 2.62 -15.35 -29.99
N VAL A 14 2.89 -16.38 -30.80
CA VAL A 14 4.22 -17.03 -30.87
C VAL A 14 5.31 -16.04 -31.31
N PHE A 15 5.06 -15.28 -32.37
CA PHE A 15 5.99 -14.25 -32.83
C PHE A 15 6.14 -13.13 -31.81
N ALA A 16 5.07 -12.76 -31.10
CA ALA A 16 5.15 -11.79 -30.02
C ALA A 16 6.09 -12.28 -28.91
N LEU A 17 6.03 -13.57 -28.55
CA LEU A 17 6.90 -14.19 -27.56
C LEU A 17 8.35 -14.22 -28.02
N GLU A 18 8.62 -14.60 -29.27
CA GLU A 18 9.98 -14.58 -29.83
C GLU A 18 10.61 -13.19 -29.77
N VAL A 19 9.86 -12.16 -30.21
CA VAL A 19 10.34 -10.77 -30.18
C VAL A 19 10.55 -10.28 -28.75
N ALA A 20 9.64 -10.60 -27.84
CA ALA A 20 9.74 -10.17 -26.45
C ALA A 20 10.88 -10.89 -25.70
N ALA A 21 11.06 -12.19 -25.94
CA ALA A 21 12.17 -12.96 -25.38
C ALA A 21 13.53 -12.40 -25.83
N ALA A 22 13.67 -12.04 -27.11
CA ALA A 22 14.88 -11.40 -27.62
C ALA A 22 15.16 -10.01 -26.99
N CYS A 23 14.15 -9.39 -26.39
CA CYS A 23 14.22 -8.08 -25.76
C CYS A 23 14.23 -8.13 -24.23
N ARG A 24 14.26 -9.33 -23.60
CA ARG A 24 14.07 -9.50 -22.14
C ARG A 24 15.14 -8.78 -21.32
N ASP A 25 16.38 -8.79 -21.79
CA ASP A 25 17.53 -8.20 -21.07
C ASP A 25 17.59 -6.66 -21.19
N LEU A 26 16.65 -6.04 -21.92
CA LEU A 26 16.60 -4.59 -22.04
C LEU A 26 16.12 -3.94 -20.72
N PRO A 27 16.73 -2.83 -20.28
CA PRO A 27 16.38 -2.17 -19.01
C PRO A 27 14.91 -1.78 -18.82
N HIS A 28 14.18 -1.60 -19.92
CA HIS A 28 12.77 -1.16 -19.92
C HIS A 28 11.80 -2.25 -20.38
N PHE A 29 12.23 -3.52 -20.40
CA PHE A 29 11.38 -4.63 -20.81
C PHE A 29 10.15 -4.79 -19.90
N ALA A 30 10.36 -4.89 -18.58
CA ALA A 30 9.28 -5.00 -17.60
C ALA A 30 8.29 -3.83 -17.69
N HIS A 31 8.81 -2.61 -17.87
CA HIS A 31 7.96 -1.42 -18.04
C HIS A 31 7.16 -1.48 -19.36
N SER A 32 7.73 -2.05 -20.43
CA SER A 32 7.02 -2.25 -21.69
C SER A 32 5.86 -3.24 -21.55
N LEU A 33 5.99 -4.28 -20.72
CA LEU A 33 4.89 -5.20 -20.41
C LEU A 33 3.80 -4.51 -19.59
N GLU A 34 4.18 -3.66 -18.63
CA GLU A 34 3.24 -2.87 -17.83
C GLU A 34 2.42 -1.90 -18.71
N LEU A 35 3.08 -1.16 -19.60
CA LEU A 35 2.41 -0.27 -20.56
C LEU A 35 1.50 -1.04 -21.52
N LEU A 36 1.90 -2.25 -21.93
CA LEU A 36 1.07 -3.11 -22.77
C LEU A 36 -0.21 -3.51 -22.03
N LEU A 37 -0.09 -4.04 -20.81
CA LEU A 37 -1.23 -4.48 -20.00
C LEU A 37 -2.17 -3.31 -19.69
N HIS A 38 -1.61 -2.20 -19.22
CA HIS A 38 -2.38 -1.00 -18.90
C HIS A 38 -3.15 -0.46 -20.11
N GLY A 39 -2.48 -0.30 -21.25
CA GLY A 39 -3.11 0.25 -22.45
C GLY A 39 -4.18 -0.67 -23.04
N VAL A 40 -4.04 -2.00 -22.90
CA VAL A 40 -5.10 -2.96 -23.30
C VAL A 40 -6.26 -2.92 -22.32
N LEU A 41 -5.99 -2.91 -21.00
CA LEU A 41 -7.02 -2.84 -19.98
C LEU A 41 -7.88 -1.57 -20.11
N GLU A 42 -7.24 -0.40 -20.25
CA GLU A 42 -7.96 0.87 -20.39
C GLU A 42 -8.85 0.90 -21.64
N GLU A 43 -8.33 0.47 -22.80
CA GLU A 43 -9.11 0.47 -24.06
C GLU A 43 -10.34 -0.45 -23.95
N GLU A 44 -10.20 -1.62 -23.31
CA GLU A 44 -11.29 -2.60 -23.24
C GLU A 44 -12.29 -2.32 -22.13
N ALA A 45 -11.82 -1.96 -20.94
CA ALA A 45 -12.68 -1.74 -19.79
C ALA A 45 -13.47 -0.41 -19.88
N THR A 46 -13.07 0.51 -20.75
CA THR A 46 -13.80 1.77 -21.01
C THR A 46 -14.64 1.73 -22.29
N SER A 47 -14.67 0.60 -23.00
CA SER A 47 -15.51 0.44 -24.20
C SER A 47 -17.00 0.43 -23.82
N SER A 48 -17.78 1.29 -24.48
CA SER A 48 -19.23 1.34 -24.30
C SER A 48 -19.97 0.15 -24.92
N GLU A 49 -19.32 -0.54 -25.88
CA GLU A 49 -19.89 -1.69 -26.57
C GLU A 49 -19.12 -2.97 -26.23
N PRO A 50 -19.80 -4.13 -26.13
CA PRO A 50 -19.14 -5.41 -25.91
C PRO A 50 -18.20 -5.74 -27.07
N ILE A 51 -16.94 -6.02 -26.75
CA ILE A 51 -15.88 -6.26 -27.75
C ILE A 51 -15.97 -7.73 -28.21
N PRO A 52 -16.14 -8.01 -29.52
CA PRO A 52 -16.35 -9.37 -30.03
C PRO A 52 -15.12 -10.30 -29.98
N ASP A 53 -13.94 -9.80 -29.59
CA ASP A 53 -12.73 -10.59 -29.32
C ASP A 53 -11.81 -9.80 -28.35
N PRO A 54 -12.00 -9.93 -27.02
CA PRO A 54 -11.20 -9.18 -26.07
C PRO A 54 -9.72 -9.61 -26.14
N LEU A 55 -8.83 -8.64 -26.31
CA LEU A 55 -7.39 -8.78 -26.30
C LEU A 55 -6.84 -8.97 -24.88
N LEU A 56 -7.52 -8.48 -23.84
CA LEU A 56 -7.01 -8.53 -22.47
C LEU A 56 -6.64 -9.96 -22.00
N PRO A 57 -7.47 -11.00 -22.17
CA PRO A 57 -7.09 -12.38 -21.84
C PRO A 57 -5.82 -12.85 -22.58
N ARG A 58 -5.69 -12.54 -23.88
CA ARG A 58 -4.50 -12.89 -24.68
C ARG A 58 -3.26 -12.13 -24.23
N CYS A 59 -3.43 -10.86 -23.87
CA CYS A 59 -2.36 -10.03 -23.34
C CYS A 59 -1.86 -10.59 -22.01
N VAL A 60 -2.77 -11.00 -21.13
CA VAL A 60 -2.41 -11.62 -19.84
C VAL A 60 -1.70 -12.95 -20.04
N ALA A 61 -2.26 -13.84 -20.88
CA ALA A 61 -1.61 -15.11 -21.21
C ALA A 61 -0.19 -14.91 -21.78
N PHE A 62 -0.01 -13.91 -22.64
CA PHE A 62 1.31 -13.55 -23.16
C PHE A 62 2.28 -13.07 -22.06
N ILE A 63 1.83 -12.23 -21.12
CA ILE A 63 2.70 -11.72 -20.03
C ILE A 63 3.03 -12.84 -19.03
N GLN A 64 2.13 -13.82 -18.83
CA GLN A 64 2.33 -14.97 -17.94
C GLN A 64 3.53 -15.85 -18.31
N GLU A 65 4.00 -15.78 -19.57
CA GLU A 65 5.21 -16.48 -20.03
C GLU A 65 6.53 -15.86 -19.50
N PHE A 66 6.44 -14.76 -18.75
CA PHE A 66 7.58 -14.00 -18.24
C PHE A 66 7.62 -13.98 -16.71
N PRO A 67 8.81 -14.06 -16.08
CA PRO A 67 8.94 -14.00 -14.63
C PRO A 67 8.46 -12.66 -14.04
N GLU A 68 8.40 -11.60 -14.87
CA GLU A 68 7.88 -10.29 -14.49
C GLU A 68 6.35 -10.25 -14.34
N PHE A 69 5.62 -11.33 -14.63
CA PHE A 69 4.15 -11.35 -14.62
C PHE A 69 3.53 -10.78 -13.34
N LEU A 70 3.90 -11.34 -12.18
CA LEU A 70 3.31 -10.94 -10.88
C LEU A 70 3.57 -9.46 -10.58
N ARG A 71 4.79 -8.99 -10.84
CA ARG A 71 5.17 -7.58 -10.67
C ARG A 71 4.39 -6.67 -11.63
N THR A 72 4.25 -7.09 -12.88
CA THR A 72 3.55 -6.34 -13.92
C THR A 72 2.09 -6.14 -13.56
N VAL A 73 1.40 -7.19 -13.10
CA VAL A 73 -0.01 -7.10 -12.67
C VAL A 73 -0.17 -6.21 -11.44
N ALA A 74 0.68 -6.37 -10.41
CA ALA A 74 0.64 -5.52 -9.21
C ALA A 74 0.83 -4.03 -9.54
N HIS A 75 1.82 -3.73 -10.40
CA HIS A 75 2.10 -2.36 -10.80
C HIS A 75 1.00 -1.76 -11.68
N CYS A 76 0.43 -2.56 -12.59
CA CYS A 76 -0.71 -2.17 -13.39
C CYS A 76 -1.89 -1.82 -12.48
N ALA A 77 -2.29 -2.72 -11.58
CA ALA A 77 -3.40 -2.50 -10.65
C ALA A 77 -3.26 -1.18 -9.87
N ARG A 78 -2.06 -0.93 -9.31
CA ARG A 78 -1.78 0.29 -8.51
C ARG A 78 -1.83 1.60 -9.28
N LYS A 79 -1.69 1.56 -10.61
CA LYS A 79 -1.77 2.74 -11.50
C LYS A 79 -3.13 2.88 -12.18
N THR A 80 -3.99 1.87 -12.07
CA THR A 80 -5.34 1.83 -12.66
C THR A 80 -6.42 2.21 -11.65
N GLU A 81 -7.52 2.78 -12.12
CA GLU A 81 -8.67 3.09 -11.28
C GLU A 81 -9.35 1.82 -10.77
N LEU A 82 -9.85 1.83 -9.52
CA LEU A 82 -10.51 0.68 -8.88
C LEU A 82 -11.67 0.11 -9.70
N ALA A 83 -12.36 0.95 -10.48
CA ALA A 83 -13.48 0.53 -11.33
C ALA A 83 -13.06 -0.49 -12.42
N LEU A 84 -11.79 -0.47 -12.85
CA LEU A 84 -11.27 -1.37 -13.89
C LEU A 84 -10.69 -2.67 -13.30
N TRP A 85 -10.59 -2.79 -11.98
CA TRP A 85 -9.95 -3.93 -11.33
C TRP A 85 -10.73 -5.22 -11.49
N SER A 86 -12.07 -5.16 -11.59
CA SER A 86 -12.88 -6.35 -11.88
C SER A 86 -12.51 -6.97 -13.23
N SER A 87 -12.33 -6.15 -14.27
CA SER A 87 -11.87 -6.59 -15.58
C SER A 87 -10.46 -7.18 -15.52
N LEU A 88 -9.53 -6.54 -14.80
CA LEU A 88 -8.15 -7.03 -14.65
C LEU A 88 -8.08 -8.38 -13.92
N PHE A 89 -8.73 -8.49 -12.76
CA PHE A 89 -8.67 -9.70 -11.92
C PHE A 89 -9.55 -10.84 -12.43
N SER A 90 -10.51 -10.56 -13.31
CA SER A 90 -11.26 -11.60 -14.02
C SER A 90 -10.36 -12.48 -14.92
N VAL A 91 -9.23 -11.94 -15.40
CA VAL A 91 -8.31 -12.66 -16.31
C VAL A 91 -6.97 -13.02 -15.66
N THR A 92 -6.55 -12.30 -14.62
CA THR A 92 -5.27 -12.55 -13.93
C THR A 92 -5.39 -13.47 -12.71
N GLY A 93 -6.61 -13.63 -12.16
CA GLY A 93 -6.85 -14.29 -10.89
C GLY A 93 -7.07 -13.29 -9.76
N SER A 94 -7.51 -13.78 -8.59
CA SER A 94 -7.75 -12.89 -7.46
C SER A 94 -6.42 -12.29 -6.94
N PRO A 95 -6.41 -11.06 -6.42
CA PRO A 95 -5.22 -10.46 -5.84
C PRO A 95 -4.66 -11.26 -4.65
N ASN A 96 -5.53 -12.00 -3.95
CA ASN A 96 -5.12 -12.87 -2.87
C ASN A 96 -4.34 -14.07 -3.41
N ASP A 97 -4.85 -14.76 -4.44
CA ASP A 97 -4.13 -15.87 -5.07
C ASP A 97 -2.77 -15.42 -5.64
N LEU A 98 -2.72 -14.24 -6.25
CA LEU A 98 -1.48 -13.67 -6.78
C LEU A 98 -0.49 -13.32 -5.66
N PHE A 99 -0.98 -12.82 -4.52
CA PHE A 99 -0.17 -12.61 -3.32
C PHE A 99 0.40 -13.94 -2.80
N GLU A 100 -0.43 -14.98 -2.71
CA GLU A 100 -0.02 -16.33 -2.27
C GLU A 100 1.07 -16.92 -3.16
N VAL A 101 0.95 -16.74 -4.47
CA VAL A 101 2.00 -17.11 -5.44
C VAL A 101 3.29 -16.33 -5.16
N CYS A 102 3.21 -15.01 -4.90
CA CYS A 102 4.40 -14.22 -4.56
C CYS A 102 5.09 -14.71 -3.28
N ILE A 103 4.32 -15.08 -2.25
CA ILE A 103 4.86 -15.64 -1.00
C ILE A 103 5.58 -16.96 -1.29
N ARG A 104 4.91 -17.89 -1.98
CA ARG A 104 5.48 -19.20 -2.33
C ARG A 104 6.77 -19.09 -3.14
N ASP A 105 6.81 -18.13 -4.06
CA ASP A 105 7.94 -17.93 -4.96
C ASP A 105 9.03 -17.01 -4.34
N GLY A 106 8.87 -16.57 -3.09
CA GLY A 106 9.83 -15.70 -2.38
C GLY A 106 9.90 -14.26 -2.91
N GLN A 107 8.94 -13.82 -3.72
CA GLN A 107 8.89 -12.47 -4.29
C GLN A 107 8.30 -11.45 -3.30
N LEU A 108 8.96 -11.27 -2.16
CA LEU A 108 8.42 -10.53 -1.01
C LEU A 108 8.10 -9.06 -1.30
N HIS A 109 8.91 -8.37 -2.11
CA HIS A 109 8.63 -6.99 -2.55
C HIS A 109 7.36 -6.89 -3.41
N THR A 110 7.14 -7.87 -4.28
CA THR A 110 5.94 -7.92 -5.10
C THR A 110 4.72 -8.30 -4.27
N ALA A 111 4.86 -9.22 -3.30
CA ALA A 111 3.83 -9.51 -2.30
C ALA A 111 3.43 -8.24 -1.51
N ALA A 112 4.41 -7.43 -1.10
CA ALA A 112 4.13 -6.15 -0.43
C ALA A 112 3.33 -5.19 -1.32
N SER A 113 3.60 -5.15 -2.63
CA SER A 113 2.79 -4.38 -3.58
C SER A 113 1.35 -4.90 -3.69
N TYR A 114 1.14 -6.22 -3.64
CA TYR A 114 -0.21 -6.80 -3.61
C TYR A 114 -0.97 -6.49 -2.32
N LEU A 115 -0.30 -6.33 -1.16
CA LEU A 115 -0.99 -5.90 0.07
C LEU A 115 -1.66 -4.54 -0.07
N ILE A 116 -1.09 -3.64 -0.87
CA ILE A 116 -1.68 -2.31 -1.14
C ILE A 116 -2.95 -2.44 -1.98
N VAL A 117 -2.92 -3.37 -2.95
CA VAL A 117 -4.08 -3.73 -3.77
C VAL A 117 -5.16 -4.35 -2.87
N LEU A 118 -4.81 -5.36 -2.06
CA LEU A 118 -5.71 -6.06 -1.14
C LEU A 118 -6.38 -5.09 -0.16
N GLN A 119 -5.65 -4.14 0.41
CA GLN A 119 -6.21 -3.12 1.31
C GLN A 119 -7.35 -2.30 0.69
N SER A 120 -7.39 -2.21 -0.65
CA SER A 120 -8.38 -1.41 -1.37
C SER A 120 -9.66 -2.19 -1.72
N ILE A 121 -9.63 -3.52 -1.71
CA ILE A 121 -10.75 -4.38 -2.14
C ILE A 121 -11.19 -5.43 -1.12
N GLU A 122 -10.30 -5.83 -0.21
CA GLU A 122 -10.57 -6.81 0.83
C GLU A 122 -10.91 -6.13 2.16
N SER A 123 -11.40 -6.93 3.12
CA SER A 123 -11.58 -6.45 4.49
C SER A 123 -10.23 -6.11 5.15
N ALA A 124 -10.27 -5.16 6.10
CA ALA A 124 -9.11 -4.78 6.90
C ALA A 124 -8.51 -6.01 7.61
N GLN A 125 -9.36 -6.90 8.13
CA GLN A 125 -8.94 -8.15 8.77
C GLN A 125 -8.13 -9.04 7.81
N THR A 126 -8.61 -9.27 6.58
CA THR A 126 -7.90 -10.09 5.59
C THR A 126 -6.55 -9.46 5.24
N SER A 127 -6.52 -8.14 5.04
CA SER A 127 -5.29 -7.42 4.72
C SER A 127 -4.27 -7.47 5.86
N GLN A 128 -4.73 -7.41 7.12
CA GLN A 128 -3.87 -7.57 8.30
C GLN A 128 -3.32 -9.00 8.41
N GLU A 129 -4.14 -10.03 8.18
CA GLU A 129 -3.70 -11.43 8.21
C GLU A 129 -2.62 -11.70 7.15
N GLN A 130 -2.80 -11.17 5.94
CA GLN A 130 -1.82 -11.27 4.87
C GLN A 130 -0.54 -10.48 5.16
N ALA A 131 -0.64 -9.32 5.82
CA ALA A 131 0.54 -8.57 6.26
C ALA A 131 1.33 -9.29 7.36
N LEU A 132 0.65 -9.91 8.33
CA LEU A 132 1.30 -10.77 9.32
C LEU A 132 1.96 -11.99 8.69
N ARG A 133 1.35 -12.53 7.62
CA ARG A 133 1.97 -13.61 6.85
C ARG A 133 3.23 -13.15 6.14
N LEU A 134 3.20 -12.04 5.41
CA LEU A 134 4.38 -11.47 4.77
C LEU A 134 5.47 -11.12 5.79
N LEU A 135 5.10 -10.66 6.98
CA LEU A 135 6.06 -10.40 8.07
C LEU A 135 6.82 -11.68 8.46
N ARG A 136 6.14 -12.82 8.63
CA ARG A 136 6.79 -14.09 8.97
C ARG A 136 7.80 -14.50 7.90
N GLU A 137 7.38 -14.44 6.64
CA GLU A 137 8.21 -14.82 5.50
C GLU A 137 9.43 -13.89 5.37
N ALA A 138 9.23 -12.58 5.51
CA ALA A 138 10.32 -11.59 5.49
C ALA A 138 11.34 -11.81 6.61
N LEU A 139 10.88 -12.11 7.83
CA LEU A 139 11.78 -12.45 8.94
C LEU A 139 12.57 -13.73 8.65
N SER A 140 11.91 -14.78 8.13
CA SER A 140 12.58 -16.03 7.78
C SER A 140 13.61 -15.88 6.66
N ALA A 141 13.36 -14.99 5.70
CA ALA A 141 14.26 -14.68 4.60
C ALA A 141 15.36 -13.66 4.97
N GLY A 142 15.30 -13.06 6.16
CA GLY A 142 16.23 -11.99 6.58
C GLY A 142 16.00 -10.65 5.86
N GLU A 143 14.83 -10.44 5.25
CA GLU A 143 14.44 -9.20 4.56
C GLU A 143 13.93 -8.15 5.55
N TRP A 144 14.86 -7.57 6.32
CA TRP A 144 14.56 -6.65 7.44
C TRP A 144 13.84 -5.38 7.02
N SER A 145 14.06 -4.90 5.79
CA SER A 145 13.37 -3.72 5.25
C SER A 145 11.87 -3.98 5.18
N ILE A 146 11.47 -5.06 4.52
CA ILE A 146 10.08 -5.50 4.38
C ILE A 146 9.48 -5.80 5.75
N ALA A 147 10.19 -6.53 6.62
CA ALA A 147 9.70 -6.84 7.97
C ALA A 147 9.36 -5.57 8.77
N LYS A 148 10.24 -4.56 8.74
CA LYS A 148 10.03 -3.27 9.40
C LYS A 148 8.81 -2.55 8.84
N ASP A 149 8.60 -2.61 7.53
CA ASP A 149 7.46 -1.97 6.89
C ASP A 149 6.15 -2.72 7.18
N MET A 150 6.17 -4.05 7.29
CA MET A 150 5.00 -4.83 7.69
C MET A 150 4.59 -4.53 9.14
N VAL A 151 5.53 -4.31 10.06
CA VAL A 151 5.24 -3.85 11.42
C VAL A 151 4.57 -2.47 11.43
N ARG A 152 5.02 -1.56 10.55
CA ARG A 152 4.38 -0.24 10.41
C ARG A 152 2.98 -0.35 9.80
N PHE A 153 2.84 -1.17 8.76
CA PHE A 153 1.60 -1.42 8.03
C PHE A 153 0.50 -1.97 8.95
N THR A 154 0.81 -3.05 9.67
CA THR A 154 -0.13 -3.71 10.59
C THR A 154 -0.59 -2.80 11.72
N ARG A 155 0.30 -1.97 12.28
CA ARG A 155 -0.05 -0.97 13.30
C ARG A 155 -0.96 0.13 12.76
N ALA A 156 -0.71 0.59 11.53
CA ALA A 156 -1.53 1.62 10.92
C ALA A 156 -2.98 1.14 10.73
N ILE A 157 -3.17 -0.03 10.12
CA ILE A 157 -4.51 -0.56 9.83
C ILE A 157 -5.25 -0.93 11.11
N GLY A 158 -4.56 -1.53 12.10
CA GLY A 158 -5.17 -1.88 13.38
C GLY A 158 -5.64 -0.68 14.21
N SER A 159 -5.16 0.53 13.92
CA SER A 159 -5.62 1.75 14.59
C SER A 159 -6.88 2.36 13.97
N GLU A 160 -7.14 2.09 12.69
CA GLU A 160 -8.29 2.65 11.96
C GLU A 160 -9.62 1.99 12.38
N ASP A 161 -9.59 0.72 12.78
CA ASP A 161 -10.79 -0.02 13.21
C ASP A 161 -11.30 0.37 14.60
N MET A 162 -10.50 1.06 15.41
CA MET A 162 -10.88 1.46 16.79
C MET A 162 -11.59 2.82 16.88
N ASP A 163 -11.62 3.61 15.80
CA ASP A 163 -12.01 5.03 15.86
C ASP A 163 -13.15 5.42 14.89
N SER A 164 -14.04 4.51 14.49
CA SER A 164 -15.18 4.87 13.62
C SER A 164 -16.47 4.07 13.87
N PRO A 165 -17.59 4.73 14.25
CA PRO A 165 -18.92 4.19 14.02
C PRO A 165 -19.28 4.27 12.53
N ALA A 166 -20.13 3.35 12.07
CA ALA A 166 -20.52 3.08 10.69
C ALA A 166 -20.49 4.30 9.73
N ARG A 167 -19.69 4.18 8.66
CA ARG A 167 -19.68 5.14 7.53
C ARG A 167 -21.02 5.11 6.82
N THR A 168 -21.86 6.12 7.05
CA THR A 168 -22.92 6.50 6.11
C THR A 168 -22.31 7.29 4.94
N PRO A 169 -22.76 7.07 3.69
CA PRO A 169 -22.16 7.71 2.53
C PRO A 169 -22.58 9.20 2.43
N PRO A 170 -21.65 10.15 2.21
CA PRO A 170 -22.00 11.53 1.92
C PRO A 170 -22.38 11.74 0.44
N PRO A 171 -23.25 12.71 0.12
CA PRO A 171 -23.76 12.92 -1.23
C PRO A 171 -22.73 13.62 -2.14
N SER A 172 -22.80 13.24 -3.41
CA SER A 172 -22.03 13.71 -4.56
C SER A 172 -21.97 15.23 -4.70
N LYS A 173 -20.75 15.78 -4.83
CA LYS A 173 -20.51 17.08 -5.50
C LYS A 173 -19.31 17.01 -6.44
N THR A 174 -19.46 17.78 -7.50
CA THR A 174 -18.77 17.75 -8.80
C THR A 174 -17.39 18.43 -8.81
N SER A 175 -16.52 17.90 -9.69
CA SER A 175 -15.44 18.57 -10.44
C SER A 175 -14.17 19.04 -9.72
N SER A 176 -13.02 18.46 -10.07
CA SER A 176 -11.98 19.19 -10.83
C SER A 176 -10.78 18.30 -11.15
N ARG A 177 -10.54 18.18 -12.46
CA ARG A 177 -9.40 17.57 -13.14
C ARG A 177 -8.09 18.21 -12.66
N ARG A 178 -7.10 17.42 -12.25
CA ARG A 178 -5.68 17.85 -12.21
C ARG A 178 -4.81 16.77 -12.85
N HIS A 179 -3.95 17.25 -13.75
CA HIS A 179 -3.05 16.49 -14.60
C HIS A 179 -1.99 15.75 -13.78
N ALA A 180 -1.73 14.49 -14.15
CA ALA A 180 -0.61 13.71 -13.64
C ALA A 180 0.67 14.14 -14.37
N ALA A 181 1.71 14.50 -13.61
CA ALA A 181 3.05 14.69 -14.12
C ALA A 181 3.72 13.32 -14.33
N SER A 182 4.28 13.13 -15.52
CA SER A 182 5.09 11.97 -15.90
C SER A 182 6.45 12.02 -15.19
N ILE A 183 6.84 10.95 -14.52
CA ILE A 183 8.20 10.78 -13.97
C ILE A 183 8.79 9.43 -14.36
N ASN A 184 10.02 9.50 -14.88
CA ASN A 184 10.85 8.40 -15.36
C ASN A 184 11.74 7.91 -14.21
N SER A 185 11.57 6.66 -13.78
CA SER A 185 12.61 5.75 -13.23
C SER A 185 12.00 4.76 -12.22
N VAL A 186 12.33 3.48 -12.38
CA VAL A 186 11.81 2.35 -11.59
C VAL A 186 12.35 2.27 -10.15
N ALA A 187 13.42 3.00 -9.81
CA ALA A 187 13.98 3.02 -8.47
C ALA A 187 13.21 3.94 -7.50
N GLU A 188 12.55 4.98 -8.00
CA GLU A 188 11.78 5.93 -7.16
C GLU A 188 10.31 5.53 -7.01
N ALA A 189 9.80 4.64 -7.87
CA ALA A 189 8.43 4.17 -7.80
C ALA A 189 8.17 3.30 -6.56
N ASP A 190 9.18 2.55 -6.09
CA ASP A 190 9.15 1.84 -4.82
C ASP A 190 9.23 2.82 -3.64
N ASP A 191 10.05 3.87 -3.71
CA ASP A 191 10.23 4.85 -2.62
C ASP A 191 9.00 5.76 -2.40
N LEU A 192 8.22 6.03 -3.46
CA LEU A 192 6.95 6.77 -3.37
C LEU A 192 5.81 5.97 -2.70
N VAL A 193 5.88 4.64 -2.76
CA VAL A 193 4.99 3.75 -2.00
C VAL A 193 5.26 3.92 -0.51
N PHE A 194 6.54 3.99 -0.16
CA PHE A 194 7.04 4.23 1.19
C PHE A 194 6.67 5.63 1.71
N ALA A 195 6.64 6.65 0.83
CA ALA A 195 6.18 7.99 1.20
C ALA A 195 4.67 8.05 1.53
N ARG A 196 3.83 7.25 0.84
CA ARG A 196 2.38 7.21 1.10
C ARG A 196 2.04 6.63 2.48
N PHE A 197 2.85 5.67 2.96
CA PHE A 197 2.74 5.14 4.33
C PHE A 197 3.14 6.18 5.40
N GLN A 198 4.11 7.05 5.15
CA GLN A 198 4.48 8.14 6.07
C GLN A 198 3.43 9.27 6.13
N ALA A 199 2.73 9.53 5.02
CA ALA A 199 1.73 10.60 4.94
C ALA A 199 0.40 10.22 5.63
N ALA A 200 0.01 8.95 5.59
CA ALA A 200 -1.22 8.48 6.26
C ALA A 200 -1.13 8.56 7.80
N GLY A 201 0.08 8.45 8.38
CA GLY A 201 0.33 8.58 9.83
C GLY A 201 0.45 10.02 10.35
N ARG A 202 0.20 11.06 9.54
CA ARG A 202 0.42 12.47 9.90
C ARG A 202 -0.82 13.37 9.83
N VAL A 203 -2.02 12.82 9.79
CA VAL A 203 -3.23 13.64 9.93
C VAL A 203 -3.56 13.80 11.42
N SER A 204 -2.86 14.73 12.07
CA SER A 204 -3.27 15.27 13.36
C SER A 204 -3.17 16.79 13.33
N LYS A 205 -4.35 17.41 13.31
CA LYS A 205 -4.65 18.76 13.81
C LYS A 205 -4.00 19.93 13.05
N VAL A 206 -4.63 20.37 11.98
CA VAL A 206 -4.46 21.75 11.47
C VAL A 206 -5.07 22.70 12.51
N ARG A 207 -4.20 23.28 13.34
CA ARG A 207 -4.51 24.39 14.24
C ARG A 207 -4.46 25.67 13.40
N HIS A 208 -5.59 26.33 13.19
CA HIS A 208 -5.60 27.65 12.59
C HIS A 208 -4.89 28.64 13.53
N SER A 209 -3.73 29.15 13.12
CA SER A 209 -3.13 30.35 13.68
C SER A 209 -2.69 31.23 12.52
N HIS A 210 -3.44 32.32 12.29
CA HIS A 210 -3.01 33.43 11.46
C HIS A 210 -2.81 34.63 12.39
N ALA A 211 -1.54 35.00 12.60
CA ALA A 211 -1.11 36.39 12.72
C ALA A 211 -1.01 36.94 11.27
N ASP A 212 -1.15 38.23 10.95
CA ASP A 212 -0.46 39.37 11.54
C ASP A 212 -1.03 40.69 10.96
N SER A 213 -0.57 41.81 11.53
CA SER A 213 -0.45 43.17 10.99
C SER A 213 -1.42 44.27 11.46
N ARG A 214 -0.95 44.97 12.49
CA ARG A 214 -0.76 46.44 12.64
C ARG A 214 -1.72 47.38 11.90
N ASP A 215 -2.40 48.24 12.65
CA ASP A 215 -2.18 49.69 12.53
C ASP A 215 -2.62 50.49 13.78
N ALA A 216 -2.02 51.66 13.96
CA ALA A 216 -2.08 52.50 15.15
C ALA A 216 -3.28 53.47 15.19
N THR A 217 -3.88 53.69 16.37
CA THR A 217 -4.45 55.01 16.71
C THR A 217 -4.61 55.20 18.23
N ARG A 218 -4.36 56.44 18.67
CA ARG A 218 -4.37 56.96 20.05
C ARG A 218 -5.79 57.10 20.61
N LYS A 219 -5.93 57.06 21.95
CA LYS A 219 -6.41 58.18 22.82
C LYS A 219 -7.24 57.72 24.05
N ASP A 220 -6.77 58.18 25.21
CA ASP A 220 -7.41 58.59 26.48
C ASP A 220 -8.27 57.66 27.37
N SER A 221 -7.74 57.45 28.57
CA SER A 221 -8.27 57.83 29.89
C SER A 221 -9.47 57.12 30.56
N ALA A 222 -9.20 56.82 31.84
CA ALA A 222 -10.06 56.84 33.02
C ALA A 222 -10.75 55.53 33.49
N GLY A 223 -10.48 55.18 34.76
CA GLY A 223 -11.56 54.80 35.68
C GLY A 223 -11.51 53.43 36.38
N SER A 224 -10.90 53.41 37.58
CA SER A 224 -11.53 52.94 38.84
C SER A 224 -11.96 51.46 39.04
N THR A 225 -11.23 50.81 39.97
CA THR A 225 -11.71 50.14 41.22
C THR A 225 -12.58 48.87 41.16
N GLY A 226 -12.15 47.78 41.82
CA GLY A 226 -13.10 46.70 42.19
C GLY A 226 -12.61 45.30 42.63
N LYS A 227 -11.79 45.21 43.69
CA LYS A 227 -11.79 44.23 44.81
C LYS A 227 -12.54 42.84 44.68
N ARG A 228 -11.81 41.77 45.11
CA ARG A 228 -12.19 40.61 45.98
C ARG A 228 -12.20 39.17 45.40
N THR A 229 -11.21 38.39 45.87
CA THR A 229 -11.26 37.06 46.53
C THR A 229 -12.34 36.03 46.15
N ALA A 230 -11.91 34.83 45.76
CA ALA A 230 -12.32 33.55 46.37
C ALA A 230 -11.45 32.39 45.86
N ALA A 231 -10.74 31.74 46.78
CA ALA A 231 -10.11 30.44 46.56
C ALA A 231 -11.19 29.34 46.65
N ARG A 232 -11.17 28.37 45.73
CA ARG A 232 -11.92 27.12 45.89
C ARG A 232 -11.12 25.96 45.30
N ALA A 233 -10.60 25.14 46.21
CA ALA A 233 -10.03 23.83 45.91
C ALA A 233 -11.11 22.90 45.36
N VAL A 234 -10.76 22.14 44.32
CA VAL A 234 -11.54 21.00 43.83
C VAL A 234 -10.58 19.83 43.74
N SER A 235 -10.86 18.81 44.54
CA SER A 235 -10.15 17.53 44.61
C SER A 235 -10.17 16.83 43.25
N ASN A 236 -9.00 16.48 42.73
CA ASN A 236 -8.86 15.51 41.65
C ASN A 236 -8.74 14.11 42.28
N ASP A 237 -9.86 13.40 42.41
CA ASP A 237 -9.83 11.94 42.56
C ASP A 237 -9.62 11.32 41.17
N MET A 238 -8.39 10.87 40.92
CA MET A 238 -8.00 10.16 39.71
C MET A 238 -8.51 8.72 39.81
N ALA A 239 -9.62 8.42 39.13
CA ALA A 239 -10.01 7.03 38.90
C ALA A 239 -8.89 6.29 38.13
N PRO A 240 -8.60 5.02 38.44
CA PRO A 240 -7.58 4.26 37.73
C PRO A 240 -7.99 4.03 36.27
N PRO A 241 -7.05 4.03 35.31
CA PRO A 241 -7.38 3.77 33.92
C PRO A 241 -7.89 2.33 33.75
N SER A 242 -9.05 2.19 33.11
CA SER A 242 -9.64 0.92 32.68
C SER A 242 -8.63 0.08 31.87
N PRO A 243 -8.71 -1.27 31.92
CA PRO A 243 -7.76 -2.13 31.24
C PRO A 243 -7.75 -1.83 29.76
N THR A 244 -6.57 -1.47 29.25
CA THR A 244 -6.30 -1.26 27.83
C THR A 244 -6.70 -2.53 27.09
N GLN A 245 -7.78 -2.50 26.32
CA GLN A 245 -8.10 -3.61 25.41
C GLN A 245 -6.95 -3.69 24.41
N VAL A 246 -6.07 -4.68 24.60
CA VAL A 246 -4.89 -4.87 23.77
C VAL A 246 -5.37 -5.33 22.40
N ASN A 247 -4.92 -4.64 21.34
CA ASN A 247 -5.32 -4.96 19.98
C ASN A 247 -4.84 -6.39 19.63
N PRO A 248 -5.73 -7.33 19.26
CA PRO A 248 -5.37 -8.75 19.04
C PRO A 248 -4.38 -8.94 17.89
N ILE A 249 -4.35 -8.02 16.92
CA ILE A 249 -3.35 -8.03 15.84
C ILE A 249 -1.97 -7.64 16.37
N ALA A 250 -1.91 -6.69 17.31
CA ALA A 250 -0.65 -6.28 17.92
C ALA A 250 -0.04 -7.42 18.76
N GLU A 251 -0.86 -8.20 19.47
CA GLU A 251 -0.40 -9.40 20.18
C GLU A 251 0.16 -10.47 19.24
N LYS A 252 -0.56 -10.77 18.15
CA LYS A 252 -0.08 -11.71 17.13
C LYS A 252 1.25 -11.25 16.52
N MET A 253 1.37 -9.97 16.20
CA MET A 253 2.60 -9.39 15.67
C MET A 253 3.76 -9.52 16.67
N ASN A 254 3.55 -9.15 17.93
CA ASN A 254 4.59 -9.27 18.96
C ASN A 254 5.03 -10.73 19.13
N THR A 255 4.08 -11.67 19.14
CA THR A 255 4.38 -13.10 19.22
C THR A 255 5.27 -13.57 18.07
N ILE A 256 5.04 -13.08 16.84
CA ILE A 256 5.89 -13.38 15.67
C ILE A 256 7.31 -12.83 15.88
N LEU A 257 7.42 -11.58 16.33
CA LEU A 257 8.71 -10.93 16.54
C LEU A 257 9.51 -11.61 17.67
N ASP A 258 8.86 -11.91 18.78
CA ASP A 258 9.47 -12.58 19.93
C ASP A 258 9.94 -14.00 19.56
N GLY A 259 9.11 -14.76 18.86
CA GLY A 259 9.47 -16.10 18.37
C GLY A 259 10.67 -16.07 17.42
N HIS A 260 10.73 -15.09 16.52
CA HIS A 260 11.88 -14.93 15.63
C HIS A 260 13.14 -14.46 16.37
N ALA A 261 13.01 -13.58 17.36
CA ALA A 261 14.14 -13.15 18.19
C ALA A 261 14.76 -14.34 18.95
N VAL A 262 13.93 -15.23 19.51
CA VAL A 262 14.40 -16.47 20.14
C VAL A 262 15.15 -17.35 19.13
N HIS A 263 14.59 -17.55 17.94
CA HIS A 263 15.24 -18.33 16.88
C HIS A 263 16.63 -17.78 16.50
N LEU A 264 16.77 -16.46 16.36
CA LEU A 264 18.07 -15.83 16.10
C LEU A 264 19.05 -16.05 17.25
N LEU A 265 18.59 -15.92 18.50
CA LEU A 265 19.45 -16.15 19.67
C LEU A 265 19.93 -17.60 19.73
N GLU A 266 19.09 -18.57 19.38
CA GLU A 266 19.47 -19.98 19.30
C GLU A 266 20.49 -20.24 18.18
N GLU A 267 20.24 -19.77 16.95
CA GLU A 267 21.17 -19.96 15.83
C GLU A 267 22.54 -19.29 16.06
N TYR A 268 22.56 -18.08 16.62
CA TYR A 268 23.81 -17.37 16.91
C TYR A 268 24.52 -17.96 18.15
N CYS A 269 23.81 -18.43 19.18
CA CYS A 269 24.44 -19.17 20.29
C CYS A 269 25.07 -20.50 19.82
N ILE A 270 24.44 -21.19 18.86
CA ILE A 270 24.99 -22.44 18.30
C ILE A 270 26.27 -22.17 17.49
N ARG A 271 26.38 -21.01 16.81
CA ARG A 271 27.60 -20.62 16.10
C ARG A 271 28.77 -20.34 17.05
N ASP A 272 28.54 -19.71 18.19
CA ASP A 272 29.60 -19.46 19.18
C ASP A 272 30.07 -20.75 19.90
N LEU A 273 29.21 -21.76 20.02
CA LEU A 273 29.58 -23.07 20.56
C LEU A 273 30.31 -23.98 19.54
N GLY A 274 30.17 -23.71 18.24
CA GLY A 274 30.81 -24.47 17.15
C GLY A 274 32.18 -23.95 16.71
N GLY A 275 32.66 -22.83 17.28
CA GLY A 275 33.94 -22.20 16.92
C GLY A 275 35.17 -22.65 17.74
N SER A 276 35.06 -23.70 18.57
CA SER A 276 36.16 -24.16 19.43
C SER A 276 36.27 -25.69 19.55
N LEU A 277 36.22 -26.40 18.42
CA LEU A 277 36.63 -27.81 18.32
C LEU A 277 37.51 -28.04 17.09
#